data_AF-A0A2X1AQU8-F1
#
_entry.id   AF-A0A2X1AQU8-F1
#
_cell.length_a   1.000
_cell.length_b   1.000
_cell.length_c   1.000
_cell.angle_alpha   90.00
_cell.angle_beta   90.00
_cell.angle_gamma   90.00
#
_symmetry.space_group_name_H-M   'P 1'
#
loop_
_entity.id
_entity.type
_entity.pdbx_description
1 polymer ?
#
loop_
_entity_poly.entity_id
_entity_poly.type
_entity_poly.pdbx_seq_one_letter_code
_entity_poly.pdbx_strand_id
1 'polypeptide(L)'
;MRALFRRDPLGVATFVLAVVAIGAALLASRGAPPPKPETPRVAPGGSAELIRCRNLGEAAGADPACHAAWADSRRRFFGAGDRL
;
A
#
# COMPACT_ATOMS: atom_id res chain seq x y z
N MET A 1 6.98 11.18 -35.00
CA MET A 1 6.60 11.60 -33.63
C MET A 1 6.14 13.07 -33.51
N ARG A 2 6.20 13.92 -34.55
CA ARG A 2 5.80 15.35 -34.45
C ARG A 2 4.51 15.74 -35.18
N ALA A 3 3.76 14.78 -35.75
CA ALA A 3 2.55 15.06 -36.52
C ALA A 3 1.23 14.74 -35.79
N LEU A 4 1.26 14.04 -34.64
CA LEU A 4 0.04 13.58 -33.94
C LEU A 4 -0.57 14.63 -32.98
N PHE A 5 0.10 15.76 -32.77
CA PHE A 5 -0.36 16.84 -31.89
C PHE A 5 -0.85 18.08 -32.65
N ARG A 6 -1.23 17.94 -33.92
CA ARG A 6 -2.06 18.97 -34.56
C ARG A 6 -3.47 18.81 -33.98
N ARG A 7 -4.02 19.94 -33.52
CA ARG A 7 -5.29 20.08 -32.79
C ARG A 7 -6.50 19.72 -33.66
N ASP A 8 -6.57 18.47 -34.11
CA ASP A 8 -7.73 17.95 -34.82
C ASP A 8 -8.63 17.23 -33.79
N PRO A 9 -9.91 17.58 -33.67
CA PRO A 9 -10.83 17.02 -32.65
C PRO A 9 -10.94 15.49 -32.74
N LEU A 10 -10.64 14.93 -33.91
CA LEU A 10 -10.54 13.50 -34.15
C LEU A 10 -9.38 12.84 -33.38
N GLY A 11 -8.23 13.51 -33.27
CA GLY A 11 -7.09 13.01 -32.49
C GLY A 11 -7.42 12.92 -31.00
N VAL A 12 -8.07 13.95 -30.47
CA VAL A 12 -8.53 13.97 -29.07
C VAL A 12 -9.56 12.85 -28.82
N ALA A 13 -10.53 12.69 -29.72
CA ALA A 13 -11.53 11.62 -29.60
C ALA A 13 -10.89 10.23 -29.60
N THR A 14 -9.95 9.97 -30.51
CA THR A 14 -9.24 8.67 -30.56
C THR A 14 -8.44 8.38 -29.29
N PHE A 15 -7.76 9.38 -28.73
CA PHE A 15 -7.01 9.22 -27.49
C PHE A 15 -7.92 8.93 -26.30
N VAL A 16 -9.01 9.67 -26.15
CA VAL A 16 -9.99 9.45 -25.08
C VAL A 16 -10.59 8.04 -25.16
N LEU A 17 -11.00 7.61 -26.36
CA LEU A 17 -11.53 6.25 -26.57
C LEU A 17 -10.50 5.18 -26.22
N ALA A 18 -9.23 5.36 -26.60
CA ALA A 18 -8.17 4.43 -26.27
C ALA A 18 -7.96 4.31 -24.74
N VAL A 19 -7.92 5.43 -24.03
CA VAL A 19 -7.76 5.45 -22.56
C VAL A 19 -8.94 4.75 -21.87
N VAL A 20 -10.18 5.02 -22.30
CA VAL A 20 -11.38 4.38 -21.74
C VAL A 20 -11.38 2.87 -21.99
N ALA A 21 -11.03 2.43 -23.20
CA ALA A 21 -10.97 1.01 -23.54
C ALA A 21 -9.91 0.26 -22.70
N ILE A 22 -8.73 0.86 -22.49
CA ILE A 22 -7.68 0.30 -21.64
C ILE A 22 -8.15 0.21 -20.18
N GLY A 23 -8.78 1.27 -19.66
CA GLY A 23 -9.33 1.28 -18.30
C GLY A 23 -10.38 0.18 -18.10
N ALA A 24 -11.31 0.03 -19.04
CA ALA A 24 -12.34 -0.99 -19.00
C ALA A 24 -11.75 -2.42 -19.05
N ALA A 25 -10.76 -2.65 -19.91
CA ALA A 25 -10.07 -3.93 -20.00
C ALA A 25 -9.35 -4.30 -18.70
N LEU A 26 -8.68 -3.33 -18.05
CA LEU A 26 -8.01 -3.53 -16.76
C LEU A 26 -8.99 -3.80 -15.62
N LEU A 27 -10.17 -3.19 -15.64
CA LEU A 27 -11.22 -3.46 -14.67
C LEU A 27 -11.83 -4.85 -14.88
N ALA A 28 -12.08 -5.24 -16.13
CA ALA A 28 -12.59 -6.57 -16.47
C ALA A 28 -11.58 -7.68 -16.11
N SER A 29 -10.27 -7.43 -16.27
CA SER A 29 -9.23 -8.41 -15.93
C SER A 29 -9.02 -8.60 -14.42
N ARG A 30 -9.58 -7.73 -13.57
CA ARG A 30 -9.53 -7.89 -12.10
C ARG A 30 -10.56 -8.87 -11.55
N GLY A 31 -11.41 -9.47 -12.41
CA GLY A 31 -12.47 -10.40 -12.00
C GLY A 31 -12.00 -11.72 -11.37
N ALA A 32 -10.72 -12.07 -11.50
CA ALA A 32 -10.15 -13.21 -10.79
C ALA A 32 -9.38 -12.71 -9.56
N PRO A 33 -9.87 -12.92 -8.31
CA PRO A 33 -9.08 -12.63 -7.14
C PRO A 33 -7.81 -13.50 -7.22
N PRO A 34 -6.60 -12.91 -7.13
CA PRO A 34 -5.39 -13.72 -7.05
C PRO A 34 -5.52 -14.66 -5.84
N PRO A 35 -4.97 -15.89 -5.91
CA PRO A 35 -4.94 -16.77 -4.76
C PRO A 35 -4.37 -15.97 -3.58
N LYS A 36 -5.14 -15.86 -2.51
CA LYS A 36 -4.75 -15.13 -1.30
C LYS A 36 -3.38 -15.67 -0.90
N PRO A 37 -2.31 -14.85 -0.89
CA PRO A 37 -1.06 -15.29 -0.32
C PRO A 37 -1.37 -15.77 1.10
N GLU A 38 -0.99 -17.00 1.41
CA GLU A 38 -0.97 -17.48 2.78
C GLU A 38 0.01 -16.57 3.52
N THR A 39 -0.50 -15.50 4.13
CA THR A 39 0.29 -14.66 5.00
C THR A 39 0.79 -15.59 6.08
N PRO A 40 2.13 -15.78 6.23
CA PRO A 40 2.64 -16.46 7.40
C PRO A 40 1.96 -15.80 8.60
N ARG A 41 1.33 -16.59 9.46
CA ARG A 41 0.86 -16.06 10.74
C ARG A 41 2.12 -15.57 11.44
N VAL A 42 2.40 -14.29 11.30
CA VAL A 42 3.35 -13.60 12.15
C VAL A 42 2.79 -13.82 13.54
N ALA A 43 3.38 -14.76 14.28
CA ALA A 43 3.14 -14.88 15.70
C ALA A 43 3.24 -13.45 16.24
N PRO A 44 2.34 -12.98 17.12
CA PRO A 44 2.31 -11.59 17.53
C PRO A 44 3.62 -11.27 18.26
N GLY A 45 4.65 -10.90 17.50
CA GLY A 45 5.95 -10.44 17.99
C GLY A 45 5.89 -8.98 18.42
N GLY A 46 4.73 -8.35 18.29
CA GLY A 46 4.43 -7.08 18.92
C GLY A 46 4.19 -7.28 20.40
N SER A 47 4.83 -6.46 21.24
CA SER A 47 4.50 -6.39 22.66
C SER A 47 3.01 -6.08 22.84
N ALA A 48 2.40 -6.55 23.94
CA ALA A 48 1.00 -6.24 24.26
C ALA A 48 0.74 -4.71 24.26
N GLU A 49 1.74 -3.93 24.68
CA GLU A 49 1.70 -2.47 24.63
C GLU A 49 1.65 -1.92 23.22
N LEU A 50 2.42 -2.49 22.27
CA LEU A 50 2.33 -2.08 20.87
C LEU A 50 0.94 -2.34 20.29
N ILE A 51 0.31 -3.46 20.67
CA ILE A 51 -1.06 -3.79 20.24
C ILE A 51 -2.06 -2.78 20.81
N ARG A 52 -1.95 -2.45 22.10
CA ARG A 52 -2.75 -1.40 22.74
C ARG A 52 -2.61 -0.06 22.01
N CYS A 53 -1.38 0.38 21.79
CA CYS A 53 -1.09 1.65 21.13
C CYS A 53 -1.56 1.72 19.68
N ARG A 54 -1.47 0.61 18.94
CA ARG A 54 -2.03 0.52 17.59
C ARG A 54 -3.55 0.66 17.59
N ASN A 55 -4.23 0.07 18.58
CA ASN A 55 -5.69 0.16 18.70
C ASN A 55 -6.18 1.55 19.13
N LEU A 56 -5.33 2.32 19.83
CA LEU A 56 -5.63 3.70 20.23
C LEU A 56 -5.57 4.70 19.05
N GLY A 57 -4.83 4.40 17.99
CA GLY A 57 -4.71 5.27 16.81
C GLY A 57 -4.13 6.64 17.16
N GLU A 58 -4.75 7.72 16.68
CA GLU A 58 -4.32 9.11 16.94
C GLU A 58 -4.21 9.44 18.44
N ALA A 59 -5.04 8.82 19.29
CA ALA A 59 -4.98 9.04 20.75
C ALA A 59 -3.65 8.57 21.36
N ALA A 60 -2.91 7.68 20.69
CA ALA A 60 -1.58 7.26 21.12
C ALA A 60 -0.50 8.33 20.89
N GLY A 61 -0.76 9.38 20.08
CA GLY A 61 0.24 10.38 19.70
C GLY A 61 0.79 11.21 20.86
N ALA A 62 0.01 11.36 21.94
CA ALA A 62 0.43 12.05 23.16
C ALA A 62 0.92 11.10 24.28
N ASP A 63 0.81 9.78 24.10
CA ASP A 63 1.15 8.80 25.14
C ASP A 63 2.65 8.41 25.06
N PRO A 64 3.49 8.78 26.05
CA PRO A 64 4.91 8.45 26.05
C PRO A 64 5.19 6.94 26.09
N ALA A 65 4.29 6.12 26.66
CA ALA A 65 4.42 4.66 26.64
C ALA A 65 4.28 4.12 25.21
N CYS A 66 3.40 4.72 24.41
CA CYS A 66 3.22 4.36 23.02
C CYS A 66 4.44 4.73 22.16
N HIS A 67 5.05 5.89 22.39
CA HIS A 67 6.30 6.27 21.73
C HIS A 67 7.42 5.26 22.00
N ALA A 68 7.57 4.83 23.25
CA ALA A 68 8.56 3.83 23.64
C ALA A 68 8.29 2.46 22.98
N ALA A 69 7.03 2.01 22.97
CA ALA A 69 6.64 0.74 22.36
C ALA A 69 6.92 0.71 20.85
N TRP A 70 6.63 1.81 20.14
CA TRP A 70 6.93 1.95 18.71
C TRP A 70 8.42 2.01 18.41
N ALA A 71 9.20 2.70 19.23
CA ALA A 71 10.66 2.73 19.09
C ALA A 71 11.26 1.32 19.27
N ASP A 72 10.78 0.57 20.26
CA ASP A 72 11.24 -0.79 20.54
C ASP A 72 10.88 -1.78 19.42
N SER A 73 9.64 -1.72 18.92
CA SER A 73 9.22 -2.55 17.79
C SER A 73 10.05 -2.28 16.54
N ARG A 74 10.33 -1.00 16.22
CA ARG A 74 11.20 -0.63 15.09
C ARG A 74 12.61 -1.18 15.26
N ARG A 75 13.23 -1.01 16.43
CA ARG A 75 14.59 -1.56 16.70
C ARG A 75 14.64 -3.07 16.50
N ARG A 76 13.62 -3.81 16.96
CA ARG A 76 13.56 -5.27 16.77
C ARG A 76 13.40 -5.65 15.31
N PHE A 77 12.56 -4.92 14.58
CA PHE A 77 12.31 -5.19 13.17
C PHE A 77 13.58 -4.97 12.33
N PHE A 78 14.29 -3.87 12.57
CA PHE A 78 15.51 -3.53 11.81
C PHE A 78 16.77 -4.26 12.32
N GLY A 79 16.93 -4.45 13.63
CA GLY A 79 18.11 -5.07 14.23
C GLY A 79 18.09 -6.61 14.28
N ALA A 80 16.99 -7.25 13.85
CA ALA A 80 16.95 -8.71 13.67
C ALA A 80 17.75 -9.17 12.43
N GLY A 81 18.15 -8.24 11.54
CA GLY A 81 19.00 -8.51 10.37
C GLY A 81 20.50 -8.45 10.64
N ASP A 82 20.94 -7.91 11.78
CA ASP A 82 22.35 -7.58 12.04
C ASP A 82 23.11 -8.69 12.81
N ARG A 83 22.53 -9.90 12.95
CA ARG A 83 23.12 -11.04 13.68
C ARG A 83 23.52 -12.22 12.78
N LEU A 84 23.88 -11.96 11.53
CA LEU A 84 24.52 -12.92 10.62
C LEU A 84 25.85 -12.32 10.14
#